data_AF-A0A7X3VDC5-F1
#
_entry.id   AF-A0A7X3VDC5-F1
#
_cell.length_a   1.000
_cell.length_b   1.000
_cell.length_c   1.000
_cell.angle_alpha   90.00
_cell.angle_beta   90.00
_cell.angle_gamma   90.00
#
_symmetry.space_group_name_H-M   'P 1'
#
loop_
_entity.id
_entity.type
_entity.pdbx_description
1 polymer ?
#
loop_
_entity_poly.entity_id
_entity_poly.type
_entity_poly.pdbx_seq_one_letter_code
_entity_poly.pdbx_strand_id
1 'polypeptide(L)'
;VTLSQRLLIQESFGGELMGTGHGGLVRLAVGIVTFAVVSQAVAFAILAIKFWAIYPPGQALLQALFQAVSAFNNAGFIILPHEEGMAAYQRDAVVIGVTAFMIFMGAISYGVLFDMVRHRKPRLFGLTTKLVLTMTAVLILLGVAIFLVFEYRNPETLGHLPVSQKVTTSLFESVSGRTAGFSTLDYSETEQETNFMITGLMFIGGASASVAGGLKVNTLAVVLVAVFSTIRGISATSAFGREIPARQVRSALVIGAIATAIVFVVVVSLSITDGAFDFLDLFFEGVSAFGTVGLSTGVTPALSQWGQLILIFAMFIGRVGPFTIGIAMAQQSDVDRYRFVEERVTIG
;
A
#
# COMPACT_ATOMS: atom_id res chain seq x y z
N VAL A 1 9.35 -13.07 23.92
CA VAL A 1 8.04 -12.76 23.30
C VAL A 1 6.99 -12.62 24.39
N THR A 2 6.58 -11.39 24.72
CA THR A 2 5.59 -11.09 25.77
C THR A 2 4.17 -11.46 25.32
N LEU A 3 3.22 -11.58 26.26
CA LEU A 3 1.82 -11.96 25.96
C LEU A 3 1.14 -10.94 25.03
N SER A 4 1.47 -9.66 25.18
CA SER A 4 1.07 -8.58 24.29
C SER A 4 1.59 -8.81 22.86
N GLN A 5 2.87 -9.17 22.68
CA GLN A 5 3.43 -9.52 21.36
C GLN A 5 2.75 -10.72 20.69
N ARG A 6 2.12 -11.61 21.46
CA ARG A 6 1.38 -12.76 20.90
C ARG A 6 0.00 -12.37 20.39
N LEU A 7 -0.73 -11.55 21.16
CA LEU A 7 -2.01 -10.98 20.73
C LEU A 7 -1.82 -10.10 19.47
N LEU A 8 -0.71 -9.35 19.41
CA LEU A 8 -0.32 -8.53 18.27
C LEU A 8 -0.19 -9.31 16.96
N ILE A 9 0.38 -10.52 17.01
CA ILE A 9 0.54 -11.39 15.84
C ILE A 9 -0.78 -12.12 15.53
N GLN A 10 -1.63 -12.37 16.53
CA GLN A 10 -2.92 -13.03 16.32
C GLN A 10 -3.92 -12.18 15.55
N GLU A 11 -3.95 -10.88 15.80
CA GLU A 11 -4.86 -9.95 15.14
C GLU A 11 -4.37 -9.54 13.74
N SER A 12 -3.06 -9.34 13.58
CA SER A 12 -2.48 -8.93 12.31
C SER A 12 -2.51 -10.05 11.25
N PHE A 13 -2.38 -11.32 11.65
CA PHE A 13 -2.32 -12.46 10.71
C PHE A 13 -3.62 -13.25 10.56
N GLY A 14 -4.70 -12.88 11.26
CA GLY A 14 -5.99 -13.57 11.22
C GLY A 14 -5.96 -14.91 11.97
N GLY A 15 -6.88 -15.09 12.91
CA GLY A 15 -6.91 -16.25 13.82
C GLY A 15 -6.95 -17.62 13.15
N GLU A 16 -7.29 -17.74 11.86
CA GLU A 16 -7.32 -19.02 11.12
C GLU A 16 -5.93 -19.64 10.87
N LEU A 17 -4.85 -18.86 10.87
CA LEU A 17 -3.48 -19.39 10.75
C LEU A 17 -2.95 -20.02 12.05
N MET A 18 -3.63 -19.78 13.17
CA MET A 18 -3.19 -20.26 14.48
C MET A 18 -3.83 -21.60 14.82
N GLY A 19 -3.17 -22.68 14.41
CA GLY A 19 -3.29 -23.95 15.13
C GLY A 19 -2.95 -23.71 16.60
N THR A 20 -3.88 -24.04 17.49
CA THR A 20 -3.77 -23.92 18.96
C THR A 20 -2.47 -24.54 19.46
N GLY A 21 -1.43 -23.73 19.73
CA GLY A 21 -0.19 -24.23 20.30
C GLY A 21 0.98 -23.22 20.32
N HIS A 22 1.82 -23.33 21.35
CA HIS A 22 2.98 -22.48 21.64
C HIS A 22 4.04 -22.39 20.51
N GLY A 23 4.02 -23.30 19.52
CA GLY A 23 4.95 -23.34 18.38
C GLY A 23 4.47 -22.65 17.08
N GLY A 24 3.19 -22.24 16.98
CA GLY A 24 2.63 -21.69 15.74
C GLY A 24 3.17 -20.31 15.37
N LEU A 25 3.38 -19.45 16.37
CA LEU A 25 3.86 -18.06 16.19
C LEU A 25 5.29 -17.98 15.65
N VAL A 26 6.20 -18.76 16.24
CA VAL A 26 7.60 -18.80 15.80
C VAL A 26 7.68 -19.40 14.40
N ARG A 27 6.91 -20.46 14.13
CA ARG A 27 6.85 -21.06 12.78
C ARG A 27 6.30 -20.08 11.74
N LEU A 28 5.31 -19.25 12.09
CA LEU A 28 4.76 -18.22 11.22
C LEU A 28 5.79 -17.12 10.96
N ALA A 29 6.46 -16.60 12.00
CA ALA A 29 7.50 -15.58 11.86
C ALA A 29 8.68 -16.08 11.00
N VAL A 30 9.18 -17.30 11.27
CA VAL A 30 10.21 -17.94 10.44
C VAL A 30 9.73 -18.11 9.01
N GLY A 31 8.48 -18.55 8.80
CA GLY A 31 7.90 -18.68 7.47
C GLY A 31 7.88 -17.37 6.67
N ILE A 32 7.51 -16.25 7.32
CA ILE A 32 7.54 -14.91 6.71
C ILE A 32 8.96 -14.54 6.30
N VAL A 33 9.92 -14.67 7.22
CA VAL A 33 11.32 -14.28 6.96
C VAL A 33 11.93 -15.16 5.88
N THR A 34 11.72 -16.47 5.93
CA THR A 34 12.20 -17.40 4.90
C THR A 34 11.60 -17.06 3.54
N PHE A 35 10.29 -16.79 3.47
CA PHE A 35 9.64 -16.40 2.23
C PHE A 35 10.21 -15.10 1.66
N ALA A 36 10.34 -14.07 2.51
CA ALA A 36 10.91 -12.78 2.11
C ALA A 36 12.33 -12.94 1.57
N VAL A 37 13.22 -13.60 2.32
CA VAL A 37 14.62 -13.81 1.91
C VAL A 37 14.72 -14.62 0.62
N VAL A 38 13.94 -15.68 0.46
CA VAL A 38 13.95 -16.50 -0.76
C VAL A 38 13.45 -15.69 -1.97
N SER A 39 12.35 -14.95 -1.82
CA SER A 39 11.82 -14.12 -2.90
C SER A 39 12.79 -13.02 -3.34
N GLN A 40 13.44 -12.36 -2.37
CA GLN A 40 14.48 -11.35 -2.61
C GLN A 40 15.72 -11.96 -3.26
N ALA A 41 16.16 -13.16 -2.85
CA ALA A 41 17.30 -13.85 -3.44
C ALA A 41 17.05 -14.22 -4.92
N VAL A 42 15.83 -14.64 -5.26
CA VAL A 42 15.44 -14.91 -6.65
C VAL A 42 15.42 -13.63 -7.47
N ALA A 43 14.81 -12.55 -6.97
CA ALA A 43 14.81 -11.26 -7.65
C ALA A 43 16.24 -10.72 -7.84
N PHE A 44 17.08 -10.82 -6.80
CA PHE A 44 18.49 -10.48 -6.84
C PHE A 44 19.22 -11.24 -7.95
N ALA A 45 19.04 -12.56 -8.07
CA ALA A 45 19.71 -13.35 -9.11
C ALA A 45 19.32 -12.87 -10.52
N ILE A 46 18.04 -12.61 -10.75
CA ILE A 46 17.54 -12.14 -12.06
C ILE A 46 18.08 -10.74 -12.39
N LEU A 47 18.00 -9.81 -11.43
CA LEU A 47 18.49 -8.43 -11.60
C LEU A 47 20.02 -8.39 -11.72
N ALA A 48 20.74 -9.22 -10.99
CA ALA A 48 22.20 -9.31 -11.06
C ALA A 48 22.66 -9.74 -12.45
N ILE A 49 22.01 -10.75 -13.05
CA ILE A 49 22.31 -11.17 -14.43
C ILE A 49 22.12 -10.01 -15.41
N LYS A 50 21.05 -9.22 -15.24
CA LYS A 50 20.79 -8.06 -16.09
C LYS A 50 21.79 -6.94 -15.89
N PHE A 51 22.04 -6.55 -14.64
CA PHE A 51 22.97 -5.47 -14.31
C PHE A 51 24.42 -5.83 -14.58
N TRP A 52 24.80 -7.11 -14.59
CA TRP A 52 26.15 -7.54 -14.95
C TRP A 52 26.49 -7.21 -16.41
N ALA A 53 25.50 -7.14 -17.29
CA ALA A 53 25.70 -6.75 -18.68
C ALA A 53 25.92 -5.24 -18.87
N ILE A 54 25.63 -4.43 -17.84
CA ILE A 54 25.62 -2.96 -17.90
C ILE A 54 26.72 -2.36 -17.02
N TYR A 55 26.95 -2.93 -15.83
CA TYR A 55 27.86 -2.39 -14.82
C TYR A 55 29.02 -3.34 -14.49
N PRO A 56 30.12 -2.82 -13.91
CA PRO A 56 31.16 -3.66 -13.32
C PRO A 56 30.59 -4.66 -12.30
N PRO A 57 31.15 -5.87 -12.18
CA PRO A 57 30.62 -6.95 -11.35
C PRO A 57 30.21 -6.56 -9.93
N GLY A 58 31.07 -5.82 -9.21
CA GLY A 58 30.79 -5.41 -7.83
C GLY A 58 29.63 -4.42 -7.73
N GLN A 59 29.52 -3.49 -8.69
CA GLN A 59 28.42 -2.53 -8.74
C GLN A 59 27.12 -3.23 -9.15
N ALA A 60 27.15 -4.10 -10.17
CA ALA A 60 25.99 -4.86 -10.61
C ALA A 60 25.33 -5.64 -9.48
N LEU A 61 26.13 -6.34 -8.66
CA LEU A 61 25.64 -7.09 -7.50
C LEU A 61 25.05 -6.18 -6.43
N LEU A 62 25.72 -5.06 -6.10
CA LEU A 62 25.21 -4.12 -5.09
C LEU A 62 23.86 -3.52 -5.52
N GLN A 63 23.77 -3.08 -6.78
CA GLN A 63 22.56 -2.51 -7.36
C GLN A 63 21.40 -3.52 -7.38
N ALA A 64 21.67 -4.75 -7.81
CA ALA A 64 20.66 -5.80 -7.85
C ALA A 64 20.14 -6.15 -6.46
N LEU A 65 21.03 -6.22 -5.46
CA LEU A 65 20.66 -6.54 -4.08
C LEU A 65 19.81 -5.44 -3.48
N PHE A 66 20.23 -4.18 -3.64
CA PHE A 66 19.51 -3.04 -3.12
C PHE A 66 18.13 -2.92 -3.77
N GLN A 67 18.04 -3.05 -5.09
CA GLN A 67 16.78 -2.98 -5.81
C GLN A 67 15.82 -4.10 -5.38
N ALA A 68 16.30 -5.34 -5.22
CA ALA A 68 15.47 -6.46 -4.78
C ALA A 68 14.90 -6.25 -3.36
N VAL A 69 15.74 -5.79 -2.43
CA VAL A 69 15.32 -5.54 -1.03
C VAL A 69 14.39 -4.32 -0.95
N SER A 70 14.72 -3.24 -1.65
CA SER A 70 13.91 -2.01 -1.68
C SER A 70 12.54 -2.27 -2.31
N ALA A 71 12.48 -3.01 -3.42
CA ALA A 71 11.24 -3.37 -4.10
C ALA A 71 10.33 -4.26 -3.25
N PHE A 72 10.87 -5.32 -2.62
CA PHE A 72 10.05 -6.20 -1.78
C PHE A 72 9.52 -5.49 -0.53
N ASN A 73 10.30 -4.57 0.04
CA ASN A 73 9.90 -3.84 1.23
C ASN A 73 9.05 -2.59 0.93
N ASN A 74 8.74 -2.34 -0.34
CA ASN A 74 8.03 -1.14 -0.80
C ASN A 74 8.68 0.15 -0.29
N ALA A 75 10.01 0.24 -0.39
CA ALA A 75 10.77 1.33 0.21
C ALA A 75 11.01 2.51 -0.74
N GLY A 76 10.99 2.28 -2.06
CA GLY A 76 11.16 3.33 -3.08
C GLY A 76 12.56 3.92 -3.21
N PHE A 77 13.49 3.50 -2.36
CA PHE A 77 14.87 3.94 -2.47
C PHE A 77 15.55 3.29 -3.68
N ILE A 78 16.33 4.10 -4.38
CA ILE A 78 17.11 3.74 -5.55
C ILE A 78 18.55 4.19 -5.29
N ILE A 79 19.54 3.34 -5.60
CA ILE A 79 20.96 3.71 -5.61
C ILE A 79 21.57 3.60 -7.00
N LEU A 80 20.73 3.48 -8.03
CA LEU A 80 21.15 3.37 -9.42
C LEU A 80 22.02 4.57 -9.79
N PRO A 81 23.12 4.35 -10.53
CA PRO A 81 24.07 5.42 -10.83
C PRO A 81 23.57 6.42 -11.88
N HIS A 82 22.42 6.14 -12.52
CA HIS A 82 21.77 7.08 -13.44
C HIS A 82 20.98 8.12 -12.63
N GLU A 83 21.14 9.40 -12.97
CA GLU A 83 20.40 10.49 -12.30
C GLU A 83 18.88 10.35 -12.48
N GLU A 84 18.45 9.77 -13.60
CA GLU A 84 17.05 9.46 -13.91
C GLU A 84 16.48 8.27 -13.09
N GLY A 85 17.30 7.59 -12.30
CA GLY A 85 16.88 6.48 -11.44
C GLY A 85 16.24 5.32 -12.22
N MET A 86 14.97 5.05 -11.95
CA MET A 86 14.22 3.96 -12.59
C MET A 86 13.71 4.33 -14.01
N ALA A 87 13.61 5.62 -14.35
CA ALA A 87 13.20 6.05 -15.69
C ALA A 87 14.17 5.57 -16.79
N ALA A 88 15.46 5.42 -16.47
CA ALA A 88 16.45 4.82 -17.36
C ALA A 88 16.09 3.38 -17.81
N TYR A 89 15.28 2.66 -17.03
CA TYR A 89 14.84 1.29 -17.30
C TYR A 89 13.39 1.22 -17.79
N GLN A 90 12.76 2.34 -18.15
CA GLN A 90 11.36 2.41 -18.60
C GLN A 90 11.02 1.41 -19.72
N ARG A 91 12.00 1.05 -20.56
CA ARG A 91 11.85 0.10 -21.67
C ARG A 91 12.31 -1.32 -21.36
N ASP A 92 12.96 -1.56 -20.22
CA ASP A 92 13.43 -2.89 -19.82
C ASP A 92 12.34 -3.63 -19.04
N ALA A 93 11.62 -4.48 -19.76
CA ALA A 93 10.53 -5.29 -19.20
C ALA A 93 10.99 -6.24 -18.07
N VAL A 94 12.27 -6.62 -18.01
CA VAL A 94 12.77 -7.50 -16.95
C VAL A 94 12.95 -6.72 -15.65
N VAL A 95 13.60 -5.56 -15.69
CA VAL A 95 13.82 -4.73 -14.49
C VAL A 95 12.49 -4.23 -13.93
N ILE A 96 11.62 -3.71 -14.80
CA ILE A 96 10.27 -3.25 -14.44
C ILE A 96 9.42 -4.40 -13.93
N GLY A 97 9.40 -5.53 -14.66
CA GLY A 97 8.57 -6.67 -14.32
C GLY A 97 8.96 -7.30 -12.98
N VAL A 98 10.25 -7.50 -12.73
CA VAL A 98 10.75 -8.04 -11.46
C VAL A 98 10.47 -7.07 -10.31
N THR A 99 10.68 -5.76 -10.53
CA THR A 99 10.42 -4.73 -9.51
C THR A 99 8.93 -4.67 -9.17
N ALA A 100 8.05 -4.57 -10.17
CA ALA A 100 6.60 -4.58 -9.98
C ALA A 100 6.12 -5.85 -9.27
N PHE A 101 6.67 -7.00 -9.63
CA PHE A 101 6.32 -8.27 -8.99
C PHE A 101 6.76 -8.28 -7.52
N MET A 102 7.98 -7.85 -7.20
CA MET A 102 8.44 -7.75 -5.82
C MET A 102 7.59 -6.78 -4.98
N ILE A 103 7.21 -5.63 -5.54
CA ILE A 103 6.30 -4.67 -4.90
C ILE A 103 4.95 -5.32 -4.59
N PHE A 104 4.38 -6.03 -5.58
CA PHE A 104 3.11 -6.73 -5.41
C PHE A 104 3.20 -7.80 -4.32
N MET A 105 4.29 -8.57 -4.29
CA MET A 105 4.52 -9.60 -3.27
C MET A 105 4.71 -9.01 -1.86
N GLY A 106 5.35 -7.85 -1.75
CA GLY A 106 5.53 -7.11 -0.49
C GLY A 106 4.26 -6.41 0.00
N ALA A 107 3.41 -5.95 -0.93
CA ALA A 107 2.14 -5.28 -0.65
C ALA A 107 1.03 -6.26 -0.23
N ILE A 108 1.08 -7.51 -0.69
CA ILE A 108 0.16 -8.55 -0.25
C ILE A 108 0.62 -9.11 1.09
N SER A 109 -0.34 -9.44 1.97
CA SER A 109 0.01 -9.99 3.27
C SER A 109 0.45 -11.44 3.16
N TYR A 110 1.34 -11.85 4.06
CA TYR A 110 1.79 -13.23 4.13
C TYR A 110 0.63 -14.22 4.32
N GLY A 111 -0.43 -13.83 5.05
CA GLY A 111 -1.61 -14.66 5.23
C GLY A 111 -2.33 -14.96 3.91
N VAL A 112 -2.43 -13.98 3.02
CA VAL A 112 -3.01 -14.14 1.67
C VAL A 112 -2.12 -15.03 0.82
N LEU A 113 -0.80 -14.82 0.84
CA LEU A 113 0.16 -15.67 0.11
C LEU A 113 0.10 -17.13 0.59
N PHE A 114 0.04 -17.36 1.89
CA PHE A 114 -0.09 -18.69 2.46
C PHE A 114 -1.41 -19.36 2.05
N ASP A 115 -2.53 -18.63 2.09
CA ASP A 115 -3.83 -19.14 1.66
C ASP A 115 -3.83 -19.50 0.16
N MET A 116 -3.16 -18.69 -0.68
CA MET A 116 -2.98 -18.98 -2.10
C MET A 116 -2.14 -20.23 -2.37
N VAL A 117 -1.06 -20.43 -1.61
CA VAL A 117 -0.20 -21.62 -1.74
C VAL A 117 -0.91 -22.87 -1.23
N ARG A 118 -1.63 -22.77 -0.11
CA ARG A 118 -2.37 -23.87 0.51
C ARG A 118 -3.57 -24.30 -0.33
N HIS A 119 -4.34 -23.34 -0.84
CA HIS A 119 -5.55 -23.60 -1.61
C HIS A 119 -5.32 -23.26 -3.08
N ARG A 120 -5.09 -24.25 -3.95
CA ARG A 120 -4.85 -23.99 -5.38
C ARG A 120 -6.08 -23.49 -6.17
N LYS A 121 -7.27 -23.50 -5.56
CA LYS A 121 -8.54 -23.11 -6.21
C LYS A 121 -9.09 -21.83 -5.59
N PRO A 122 -9.35 -20.76 -6.36
CA PRO A 122 -9.82 -19.48 -5.82
C PRO A 122 -11.11 -19.54 -5.02
N ARG A 123 -11.97 -20.53 -5.30
CA ARG A 123 -13.23 -20.74 -4.58
C ARG A 123 -13.02 -21.08 -3.10
N LEU A 124 -11.89 -21.72 -2.78
CA LEU A 124 -11.54 -22.17 -1.43
C LEU A 124 -10.87 -21.09 -0.57
N PHE A 125 -10.47 -19.97 -1.18
CA PHE A 125 -9.85 -18.86 -0.45
C PHE A 125 -10.72 -18.34 0.69
N GLY A 126 -10.04 -17.91 1.75
CA GLY A 126 -10.61 -17.17 2.86
C GLY A 126 -11.25 -15.85 2.40
N LEU A 127 -12.12 -15.29 3.24
CA LEU A 127 -12.79 -14.03 2.93
C LEU A 127 -11.77 -12.89 2.75
N THR A 128 -10.80 -12.82 3.64
CA THR A 128 -9.70 -11.84 3.60
C THR A 128 -8.91 -11.91 2.29
N THR A 129 -8.49 -13.12 1.89
CA THR A 129 -7.77 -13.37 0.64
C THR A 129 -8.58 -12.92 -0.57
N LYS A 130 -9.87 -13.27 -0.62
CA LYS A 130 -10.76 -12.84 -1.72
C LYS A 130 -10.85 -11.31 -1.77
N LEU A 131 -11.16 -10.66 -0.64
CA LEU A 131 -11.29 -9.20 -0.57
C LEU A 131 -10.00 -8.48 -0.99
N VAL A 132 -8.85 -8.89 -0.45
CA VAL A 132 -7.55 -8.29 -0.76
C VAL A 132 -7.21 -8.45 -2.24
N LEU A 133 -7.32 -9.66 -2.79
CA LEU A 133 -6.99 -9.90 -4.20
C LEU A 133 -7.93 -9.14 -5.13
N THR A 134 -9.23 -9.13 -4.86
CA THR A 134 -10.18 -8.40 -5.71
C THR A 134 -9.97 -6.89 -5.63
N MET A 135 -9.79 -6.33 -4.43
CA MET A 135 -9.60 -4.89 -4.29
C MET A 135 -8.26 -4.44 -4.86
N THR A 136 -7.17 -5.18 -4.62
CA THR A 136 -5.87 -4.86 -5.23
C THR A 136 -5.94 -4.91 -6.76
N ALA A 137 -6.63 -5.90 -7.33
CA ALA A 137 -6.82 -5.96 -8.78
C ALA A 137 -7.62 -4.76 -9.31
N VAL A 138 -8.72 -4.39 -8.64
CA VAL A 138 -9.51 -3.20 -9.00
C VAL A 138 -8.68 -1.92 -8.93
N LEU A 139 -7.90 -1.73 -7.86
CA LEU A 139 -7.06 -0.53 -7.69
C LEU A 139 -5.95 -0.45 -8.74
N ILE A 140 -5.33 -1.58 -9.10
CA ILE A 140 -4.33 -1.63 -10.17
C ILE A 140 -4.97 -1.30 -11.53
N LEU A 141 -6.13 -1.88 -11.83
CA LEU A 141 -6.82 -1.61 -13.09
C LEU A 141 -7.27 -0.14 -13.18
N LEU A 142 -7.72 0.44 -12.05
CA LEU A 142 -8.10 1.84 -11.98
C LEU A 142 -6.90 2.77 -12.21
N GLY A 143 -5.75 2.50 -11.60
CA GLY A 143 -4.54 3.29 -11.83
C GLY A 143 -4.04 3.17 -13.28
N VAL A 144 -4.04 1.97 -13.86
CA VAL A 144 -3.72 1.77 -15.29
C VAL A 144 -4.65 2.59 -16.17
N ALA A 145 -5.95 2.59 -15.87
CA ALA A 145 -6.94 3.36 -16.63
C ALA A 145 -6.69 4.87 -16.51
N ILE A 146 -6.34 5.38 -15.31
CA ILE A 146 -6.01 6.80 -15.10
C ILE A 146 -4.84 7.20 -16.01
N PHE A 147 -3.70 6.50 -15.95
CA PHE A 147 -2.56 6.80 -16.80
C PHE A 147 -2.87 6.68 -18.30
N LEU A 148 -3.61 5.66 -18.73
CA LEU A 148 -3.96 5.49 -20.14
C LEU A 148 -5.03 6.47 -20.65
N VAL A 149 -5.81 7.11 -19.77
CA VAL A 149 -6.81 8.10 -20.19
C VAL A 149 -6.19 9.49 -20.25
N PHE A 150 -5.45 9.88 -19.21
CA PHE A 150 -4.92 11.23 -19.07
C PHE A 150 -3.53 11.40 -19.69
N GLU A 151 -2.61 10.45 -19.47
CA GLU A 151 -1.22 10.60 -19.93
C GLU A 151 -0.96 10.06 -21.35
N TYR A 152 -1.91 9.36 -21.98
CA TYR A 152 -1.67 8.66 -23.25
C TYR A 152 -1.14 9.55 -24.37
N ARG A 153 -1.51 10.83 -24.37
CA ARG A 153 -1.07 11.82 -25.36
C ARG A 153 -0.09 12.86 -24.80
N ASN A 154 0.18 12.85 -23.50
CA ASN A 154 1.09 13.82 -22.89
C ASN A 154 2.51 13.55 -23.40
N PRO A 155 3.13 14.47 -24.16
CA PRO A 155 4.46 14.27 -24.73
C PRO A 155 5.54 14.11 -23.65
N GLU A 156 5.41 14.77 -22.51
CA GLU A 156 6.42 14.75 -21.45
C GLU A 156 6.46 13.41 -20.68
N THR A 157 5.43 12.57 -20.83
CA THR A 157 5.30 11.30 -20.10
C THR A 157 5.17 10.09 -21.04
N LEU A 158 3.96 9.59 -21.30
CA LEU A 158 3.73 8.39 -22.09
C LEU A 158 3.68 8.66 -23.59
N GLY A 159 3.45 9.90 -24.03
CA GLY A 159 3.08 10.27 -25.40
C GLY A 159 3.98 9.67 -26.47
N HIS A 160 5.31 9.72 -26.25
CA HIS A 160 6.33 9.21 -27.17
C HIS A 160 6.53 7.69 -27.15
N LEU A 161 5.92 6.97 -26.21
CA LEU A 161 6.10 5.52 -26.09
C LEU A 161 5.23 4.75 -27.09
N PRO A 162 5.71 3.60 -27.60
CA PRO A 162 4.87 2.68 -28.34
C PRO A 162 3.76 2.13 -27.44
N VAL A 163 2.63 1.74 -28.04
CA VAL A 163 1.41 1.32 -27.30
C VAL A 163 1.67 0.20 -26.29
N SER A 164 2.51 -0.77 -26.62
CA SER A 164 2.88 -1.84 -25.69
C SER A 164 3.60 -1.30 -24.45
N GLN A 165 4.50 -0.35 -24.61
CA GLN A 165 5.22 0.28 -23.51
C GLN A 165 4.32 1.20 -22.69
N LYS A 166 3.39 1.93 -23.33
CA LYS A 166 2.38 2.72 -22.60
C LYS A 166 1.62 1.87 -21.59
N VAL A 167 1.21 0.65 -21.98
CA VAL A 167 0.50 -0.27 -21.10
C VAL A 167 1.40 -0.80 -19.98
N THR A 168 2.64 -1.21 -20.28
CA THR A 168 3.55 -1.74 -19.24
C THR A 168 3.99 -0.66 -18.26
N THR A 169 4.24 0.57 -18.73
CA THR A 169 4.58 1.71 -17.90
C THR A 169 3.39 2.12 -17.03
N SER A 170 2.18 2.23 -17.60
CA SER A 170 0.96 2.53 -16.83
C SER A 170 0.69 1.47 -15.75
N LEU A 171 0.95 0.19 -16.05
CA LEU A 171 0.85 -0.89 -15.08
C LEU A 171 1.89 -0.77 -13.97
N PHE A 172 3.14 -0.46 -14.33
CA PHE A 172 4.21 -0.24 -13.37
C PHE A 172 3.90 0.93 -12.44
N GLU A 173 3.52 2.08 -12.99
CA GLU A 173 3.15 3.27 -12.21
C GLU A 173 1.95 3.01 -11.31
N SER A 174 0.95 2.25 -11.78
CA SER A 174 -0.19 1.90 -10.94
C SER A 174 0.17 0.94 -9.79
N VAL A 175 1.10 0.02 -10.00
CA VAL A 175 1.56 -0.91 -8.95
C VAL A 175 2.47 -0.19 -7.96
N SER A 176 3.45 0.53 -8.48
CA SER A 176 4.49 1.20 -7.70
C SER A 176 3.96 2.45 -7.01
N GLY A 177 3.25 3.30 -7.74
CA GLY A 177 2.77 4.60 -7.28
C GLY A 177 1.69 4.54 -6.21
N ARG A 178 1.22 3.35 -5.81
CA ARG A 178 0.33 3.21 -4.64
C ARG A 178 1.07 2.91 -3.34
N THR A 179 2.23 2.26 -3.40
CA THR A 179 2.86 1.74 -2.16
C THR A 179 4.36 1.77 -2.13
N ALA A 180 5.07 1.88 -3.26
CA ALA A 180 6.49 1.58 -3.33
C ALA A 180 7.37 2.68 -3.91
N GLY A 181 6.82 3.73 -4.53
CA GLY A 181 7.59 4.95 -4.79
C GLY A 181 8.59 4.91 -5.93
N PHE A 182 8.77 3.76 -6.60
CA PHE A 182 9.56 3.73 -7.83
C PHE A 182 8.76 4.38 -8.95
N SER A 183 9.36 5.37 -9.62
CA SER A 183 8.76 5.99 -10.78
C SER A 183 9.65 5.85 -12.01
N THR A 184 9.02 5.63 -13.15
CA THR A 184 9.61 5.75 -14.48
C THR A 184 9.16 7.02 -15.19
N LEU A 185 8.26 7.80 -14.58
CA LEU A 185 7.77 9.09 -15.06
C LEU A 185 8.15 10.21 -14.09
N ASP A 186 8.29 11.42 -14.60
CA ASP A 186 8.37 12.60 -13.74
C ASP A 186 6.95 13.05 -13.37
N TYR A 187 6.60 13.01 -12.08
CA TYR A 187 5.29 13.43 -11.59
C TYR A 187 5.12 14.96 -11.53
N SER A 188 6.19 15.72 -11.78
CA SER A 188 6.09 17.17 -12.02
C SER A 188 5.53 17.50 -13.40
N GLU A 189 5.65 16.56 -14.36
CA GLU A 189 5.23 16.72 -15.76
C GLU A 189 3.94 15.96 -16.11
N THR A 190 3.34 15.27 -15.13
CA THR A 190 2.04 14.61 -15.26
C THR A 190 0.90 15.61 -15.14
N GLU A 191 -0.22 15.31 -15.80
CA GLU A 191 -1.43 16.12 -15.74
C GLU A 191 -1.98 16.18 -14.31
N GLN A 192 -2.62 17.31 -13.97
CA GLN A 192 -3.16 17.54 -12.63
C GLN A 192 -4.23 16.51 -12.26
N GLU A 193 -5.03 16.06 -13.24
CA GLU A 193 -6.02 15.01 -13.07
C GLU A 193 -5.37 13.67 -12.71
N THR A 194 -4.24 13.33 -13.34
CA THR A 194 -3.45 12.14 -13.02
C THR A 194 -2.95 12.23 -11.58
N ASN A 195 -2.32 13.35 -11.22
CA ASN A 195 -1.78 13.55 -9.88
C ASN A 195 -2.86 13.47 -8.80
N PHE A 196 -4.00 14.13 -9.00
CA PHE A 196 -5.11 14.09 -8.05
C PHE A 196 -5.68 12.67 -7.86
N MET A 197 -5.92 11.95 -8.97
CA MET A 197 -6.53 10.63 -8.92
C MET A 197 -5.57 9.57 -8.35
N ILE A 198 -4.29 9.62 -8.72
CA ILE A 198 -3.26 8.74 -8.15
C ILE A 198 -3.05 9.05 -6.67
N THR A 199 -3.07 10.32 -6.26
CA THR A 199 -3.04 10.70 -4.82
C THR A 199 -4.16 10.02 -4.04
N GLY A 200 -5.38 9.98 -4.60
CA GLY A 200 -6.49 9.23 -4.00
C GLY A 200 -6.21 7.73 -3.86
N LEU A 201 -5.50 7.12 -4.82
CA LEU A 201 -5.09 5.72 -4.74
C LEU A 201 -3.95 5.48 -3.73
N MET A 202 -3.03 6.44 -3.57
CA MET A 202 -1.91 6.38 -2.60
C MET A 202 -2.39 6.31 -1.16
N PHE A 203 -3.52 6.93 -0.85
CA PHE A 203 -4.14 6.84 0.46
C PHE A 203 -4.41 5.38 0.86
N ILE A 204 -4.69 4.52 -0.14
CA ILE A 204 -4.97 3.11 0.03
C ILE A 204 -3.68 2.31 -0.19
N GLY A 205 -3.08 1.90 0.92
CA GLY A 205 -1.81 1.16 0.93
C GLY A 205 -1.95 -0.31 0.57
N GLY A 206 -1.19 -1.17 1.24
CA GLY A 206 -1.22 -2.63 1.04
C GLY A 206 -2.21 -3.36 1.96
N ALA A 207 -2.12 -4.69 1.97
CA ALA A 207 -2.95 -5.53 2.83
C ALA A 207 -2.53 -5.44 4.32
N SER A 208 -3.41 -5.82 5.25
CA SER A 208 -3.07 -5.95 6.67
C SER A 208 -1.98 -7.01 6.87
N ALA A 209 -0.97 -6.74 7.71
CA ALA A 209 0.24 -7.56 7.85
C ALA A 209 1.08 -7.72 6.56
N SER A 210 1.05 -6.70 5.70
CA SER A 210 2.02 -6.49 4.62
C SER A 210 3.10 -5.50 5.04
N VAL A 211 4.08 -5.28 4.14
CA VAL A 211 5.17 -4.32 4.33
C VAL A 211 4.79 -2.91 3.87
N ALA A 212 3.58 -2.66 3.34
CA ALA A 212 3.16 -1.31 2.92
C ALA A 212 2.57 -0.49 4.08
N GLY A 213 2.68 0.84 4.05
CA GLY A 213 2.03 1.75 5.01
C GLY A 213 0.58 2.10 4.63
N GLY A 214 0.07 3.22 5.16
CA GLY A 214 -1.21 3.82 4.77
C GLY A 214 -2.46 3.09 5.24
N LEU A 215 -3.62 3.53 4.72
CA LEU A 215 -4.91 2.87 5.01
C LEU A 215 -4.92 1.51 4.32
N LYS A 216 -5.10 0.44 5.10
CA LYS A 216 -5.05 -0.92 4.55
C LYS A 216 -6.18 -1.18 3.57
N VAL A 217 -5.87 -1.92 2.49
CA VAL A 217 -6.86 -2.39 1.49
C VAL A 217 -8.01 -3.13 2.17
N ASN A 218 -7.71 -3.92 3.21
CA ASN A 218 -8.71 -4.64 4.00
C ASN A 218 -9.75 -3.70 4.61
N THR A 219 -9.29 -2.60 5.20
CA THR A 219 -10.15 -1.61 5.86
C THR A 219 -11.09 -0.98 4.84
N LEU A 220 -10.56 -0.54 3.70
CA LEU A 220 -11.38 0.01 2.63
C LEU A 220 -12.38 -1.01 2.08
N ALA A 221 -11.95 -2.26 1.87
CA ALA A 221 -12.80 -3.33 1.38
C ALA A 221 -14.01 -3.54 2.30
N VAL A 222 -13.79 -3.60 3.62
CA VAL A 222 -14.86 -3.77 4.62
C VAL A 222 -15.81 -2.57 4.62
N VAL A 223 -15.27 -1.35 4.59
CA VAL A 223 -16.08 -0.11 4.54
C VAL A 223 -16.96 -0.09 3.29
N LEU A 224 -16.40 -0.39 2.11
CA LEU A 224 -17.15 -0.44 0.86
C LEU A 224 -18.22 -1.53 0.89
N VAL A 225 -17.90 -2.74 1.38
CA VAL A 225 -18.89 -3.82 1.53
C VAL A 225 -20.03 -3.41 2.47
N ALA A 226 -19.72 -2.70 3.56
CA ALA A 226 -20.74 -2.17 4.47
C ALA A 226 -21.63 -1.13 3.78
N VAL A 227 -21.04 -0.16 3.08
CA VAL A 227 -21.78 0.85 2.30
C VAL A 227 -22.69 0.18 1.26
N PHE A 228 -22.18 -0.75 0.47
CA PHE A 228 -22.97 -1.47 -0.53
C PHE A 228 -24.08 -2.33 0.09
N SER A 229 -23.83 -2.94 1.25
CA SER A 229 -24.84 -3.74 1.96
C SER A 229 -25.98 -2.85 2.46
N THR A 230 -25.65 -1.69 3.04
CA THR A 230 -26.61 -0.69 3.52
C THR A 230 -27.44 -0.12 2.38
N ILE A 231 -26.83 0.27 1.25
CA ILE A 231 -27.54 0.77 0.07
C ILE A 231 -28.52 -0.27 -0.48
N ARG A 232 -28.18 -1.56 -0.39
CA ARG A 232 -29.04 -2.68 -0.82
C ARG A 232 -30.10 -3.07 0.21
N GLY A 233 -30.11 -2.46 1.40
CA GLY A 233 -31.02 -2.81 2.49
C GLY A 233 -30.75 -4.18 3.13
N ILE A 234 -29.52 -4.71 3.01
CA ILE A 234 -29.12 -5.99 3.61
C ILE A 234 -28.68 -5.71 5.05
N SER A 235 -29.31 -6.36 6.02
CA SER A 235 -29.05 -6.16 7.46
C SER A 235 -27.66 -6.63 7.90
N ALA A 236 -27.15 -7.69 7.29
CA ALA A 236 -25.85 -8.27 7.57
C ALA A 236 -24.82 -7.87 6.51
N THR A 237 -23.71 -7.26 6.95
CA THR A 237 -22.59 -6.93 6.05
C THR A 237 -21.93 -8.23 5.59
N SER A 238 -22.05 -8.57 4.31
CA SER A 238 -21.57 -9.84 3.78
C SER A 238 -20.91 -9.69 2.40
N ALA A 239 -19.89 -10.52 2.15
CA ALA A 239 -19.20 -10.59 0.87
C ALA A 239 -18.80 -12.05 0.56
N PHE A 240 -18.82 -12.41 -0.72
CA PHE A 240 -18.48 -13.77 -1.18
C PHE A 240 -19.23 -14.90 -0.45
N GLY A 241 -20.48 -14.65 -0.03
CA GLY A 241 -21.30 -15.60 0.72
C GLY A 241 -20.88 -15.81 2.18
N ARG A 242 -20.13 -14.87 2.77
CA ARG A 242 -19.69 -14.90 4.18
C ARG A 242 -19.98 -13.55 4.84
N GLU A 243 -20.42 -13.59 6.09
CA GLU A 243 -20.73 -12.42 6.90
C GLU A 243 -19.49 -11.86 7.59
N ILE A 244 -19.39 -10.54 7.68
CA ILE A 244 -18.33 -9.82 8.39
C ILE A 244 -18.87 -9.38 9.75
N PRO A 245 -18.19 -9.71 10.87
CA PRO A 245 -18.66 -9.31 12.20
C PRO A 245 -18.81 -7.79 12.35
N ALA A 246 -19.93 -7.34 12.92
CA ALA A 246 -20.24 -5.92 13.10
C ALA A 246 -19.13 -5.13 13.84
N ARG A 247 -18.42 -5.76 14.80
CA ARG A 247 -17.26 -5.16 15.47
C ARG A 247 -16.15 -4.80 14.49
N GLN A 248 -15.86 -5.67 13.51
CA GLN A 248 -14.83 -5.42 12.50
C GLN A 248 -15.27 -4.32 11.53
N VAL A 249 -16.57 -4.26 11.17
CA VAL A 249 -17.12 -3.18 10.35
C VAL A 249 -16.96 -1.83 11.06
N ARG A 250 -17.33 -1.74 12.34
CA ARG A 250 -17.17 -0.51 13.14
C ARG A 250 -15.71 -0.11 13.28
N SER A 251 -14.81 -1.06 13.56
CA SER A 251 -13.37 -0.79 13.61
C SER A 251 -12.84 -0.26 12.28
N ALA A 252 -13.27 -0.84 11.15
CA ALA A 252 -12.84 -0.38 9.84
C ALA A 252 -13.29 1.06 9.54
N LEU A 253 -14.54 1.41 9.90
CA LEU A 253 -15.07 2.77 9.78
C LEU A 253 -14.28 3.77 10.64
N VAL A 254 -14.00 3.42 11.90
CA VAL A 254 -13.22 4.28 12.82
C VAL A 254 -11.80 4.48 12.31
N ILE A 255 -11.11 3.42 11.87
CA ILE A 255 -9.75 3.52 11.32
C ILE A 255 -9.74 4.38 10.06
N GLY A 256 -10.73 4.22 9.17
CA GLY A 256 -10.86 5.04 7.96
C GLY A 256 -11.10 6.52 8.27
N ALA A 257 -11.98 6.83 9.23
CA ALA A 257 -12.25 8.19 9.66
C ALA A 257 -11.01 8.86 10.28
N ILE A 258 -10.30 8.16 11.16
CA ILE A 258 -9.06 8.67 11.79
C ILE A 258 -7.97 8.90 10.73
N ALA A 259 -7.77 7.96 9.80
CA ALA A 259 -6.79 8.11 8.72
C ALA A 259 -7.09 9.34 7.85
N THR A 260 -8.36 9.54 7.50
CA THR A 260 -8.82 10.71 6.72
C THR A 260 -8.57 12.01 7.48
N ALA A 261 -8.90 12.05 8.77
CA ALA A 261 -8.67 13.22 9.61
C ALA A 261 -7.18 13.56 9.76
N ILE A 262 -6.31 12.55 9.90
CA ILE A 262 -4.86 12.75 9.97
C ILE A 262 -4.33 13.35 8.67
N VAL A 263 -4.69 12.78 7.52
CA VAL A 263 -4.27 13.30 6.21
C VAL A 263 -4.76 14.74 6.04
N PHE A 264 -6.00 15.03 6.40
CA PHE A 264 -6.53 16.40 6.35
C PHE A 264 -5.70 17.38 7.18
N VAL A 265 -5.37 17.01 8.43
CA VAL A 265 -4.52 17.84 9.31
C VAL A 265 -3.13 18.03 8.72
N VAL A 266 -2.51 16.98 8.17
CA VAL A 266 -1.19 17.05 7.52
C VAL A 266 -1.20 18.04 6.36
N VAL A 267 -2.15 17.92 5.44
CA VAL A 267 -2.24 18.74 4.23
C VAL A 267 -2.55 20.20 4.57
N VAL A 268 -3.44 20.46 5.52
CA VAL A 268 -3.72 21.83 6.00
C VAL A 268 -2.49 22.44 6.67
N SER A 269 -1.77 21.65 7.47
CA SER A 269 -0.54 22.13 8.13
C SER A 269 0.54 22.48 7.11
N LEU A 270 0.75 21.64 6.09
CA LEU A 270 1.66 21.93 4.97
C LEU A 270 1.24 23.19 4.21
N SER A 271 -0.05 23.37 3.96
CA SER A 271 -0.58 24.57 3.27
C SER A 271 -0.31 25.85 4.06
N ILE A 272 -0.24 25.78 5.39
CA ILE A 272 0.09 26.93 6.25
C ILE A 272 1.59 27.21 6.26
N THR A 273 2.43 26.16 6.32
CA THR A 273 3.89 26.33 6.41
C THR A 273 4.56 26.61 5.07
N ASP A 274 4.02 26.05 3.99
CA ASP A 274 4.63 25.97 2.67
C ASP A 274 3.67 26.44 1.56
N GLY A 275 2.75 27.37 1.88
CA GLY A 275 1.73 27.89 0.97
C GLY A 275 2.22 28.67 -0.25
N ALA A 276 3.54 28.67 -0.52
CA ALA A 276 4.12 29.15 -1.77
C ALA A 276 4.02 28.11 -2.90
N PHE A 277 3.85 26.83 -2.58
CA PHE A 277 3.61 25.75 -3.54
C PHE A 277 2.11 25.58 -3.80
N ASP A 278 1.78 24.96 -4.94
CA ASP A 278 0.40 24.66 -5.28
C ASP A 278 -0.22 23.67 -4.30
N PHE A 279 -1.50 23.86 -3.96
CA PHE A 279 -2.20 23.00 -3.02
C PHE A 279 -2.20 21.53 -3.44
N LEU A 280 -2.28 21.26 -4.76
CA LEU A 280 -2.29 19.91 -5.29
C LEU A 280 -0.95 19.20 -5.05
N ASP A 281 0.18 19.91 -5.13
CA ASP A 281 1.50 19.36 -4.79
C ASP A 281 1.60 19.05 -3.31
N LEU A 282 1.17 19.98 -2.45
CA LEU A 282 1.17 19.74 -1.00
C LEU A 282 0.23 18.60 -0.59
N PHE A 283 -0.89 18.45 -1.29
CA PHE A 283 -1.82 17.33 -1.13
C PHE A 283 -1.16 16.01 -1.54
N PHE A 284 -0.48 15.99 -2.70
CA PHE A 284 0.27 14.84 -3.20
C PHE A 284 1.37 14.41 -2.20
N GLU A 285 2.21 15.36 -1.77
CA GLU A 285 3.30 15.13 -0.80
C GLU A 285 2.76 14.61 0.55
N GLY A 286 1.72 15.25 1.08
CA GLY A 286 1.13 14.88 2.37
C GLY A 286 0.52 13.47 2.36
N VAL A 287 -0.19 13.11 1.30
CA VAL A 287 -0.78 11.77 1.15
C VAL A 287 0.28 10.73 0.84
N SER A 288 1.27 11.03 -0.01
CA SER A 288 2.41 10.14 -0.29
C SER A 288 3.19 9.83 0.99
N ALA A 289 3.43 10.85 1.83
CA ALA A 289 4.08 10.67 3.13
C ALA A 289 3.24 9.79 4.06
N PHE A 290 1.94 10.06 4.23
CA PHE A 290 1.06 9.23 5.04
C PHE A 290 0.91 7.80 4.52
N GLY A 291 0.82 7.62 3.20
CA GLY A 291 0.79 6.30 2.57
C GLY A 291 2.14 5.56 2.64
N THR A 292 3.20 6.25 3.03
CA THR A 292 4.61 5.84 2.87
C THR A 292 4.88 5.36 1.45
N VAL A 293 4.37 6.10 0.47
CA VAL A 293 4.49 5.75 -0.95
C VAL A 293 5.87 6.11 -1.46
N GLY A 294 6.33 7.34 -1.20
CA GLY A 294 7.66 7.81 -1.59
C GLY A 294 7.73 8.45 -2.97
N LEU A 295 6.58 8.70 -3.62
CA LEU A 295 6.52 9.56 -4.80
C LEU A 295 6.45 11.05 -4.40
N SER A 296 6.91 11.91 -5.30
CA SER A 296 6.92 13.37 -5.14
C SER A 296 6.65 14.04 -6.49
N THR A 297 6.03 15.22 -6.48
CA THR A 297 5.94 16.11 -7.66
C THR A 297 7.18 17.00 -7.80
N GLY A 298 8.26 16.70 -7.08
CA GLY A 298 9.53 17.44 -7.10
C GLY A 298 9.66 18.50 -5.99
N VAL A 299 8.62 18.70 -5.18
CA VAL A 299 8.58 19.76 -4.15
C VAL A 299 9.30 19.37 -2.85
N THR A 300 9.39 18.08 -2.52
CA THR A 300 9.94 17.61 -1.23
C THR A 300 11.29 18.25 -0.83
N PRO A 301 12.30 18.38 -1.72
CA PRO A 301 13.59 18.97 -1.36
C PRO A 301 13.52 20.47 -1.05
N ALA A 302 12.53 21.17 -1.59
CA ALA A 302 12.35 22.61 -1.46
C ALA A 302 11.41 23.02 -0.31
N LEU A 303 10.81 22.05 0.39
CA LEU A 303 9.97 22.32 1.56
C LEU A 303 10.77 22.97 2.69
N SER A 304 10.08 23.83 3.44
CA SER A 304 10.57 24.41 4.69
C SER A 304 10.93 23.32 5.70
N GLN A 305 11.76 23.66 6.68
CA GLN A 305 12.11 22.75 7.79
C GLN A 305 10.85 22.26 8.52
N TRP A 306 9.83 23.12 8.66
CA TRP A 306 8.56 22.76 9.26
C TRP A 306 7.75 21.80 8.38
N GLY A 307 7.69 22.04 7.07
CA GLY A 307 7.08 21.12 6.11
C GLY A 307 7.72 19.73 6.14
N GLN A 308 9.04 19.66 6.14
CA GLN A 308 9.78 18.40 6.25
C GLN A 308 9.49 17.65 7.56
N LEU A 309 9.41 18.36 8.69
CA LEU A 309 9.02 17.75 9.97
C LEU A 309 7.59 17.19 9.93
N ILE A 310 6.65 17.92 9.32
CA ILE A 310 5.27 17.45 9.13
C ILE A 310 5.26 16.15 8.31
N LEU A 311 6.01 16.08 7.20
CA LEU A 311 6.11 14.86 6.41
C LEU A 311 6.73 13.70 7.18
N ILE A 312 7.77 13.94 7.99
CA ILE A 312 8.38 12.90 8.85
C ILE A 312 7.34 12.31 9.82
N PHE A 313 6.55 13.17 10.49
CA PHE A 313 5.47 12.70 11.36
C PHE A 313 4.38 11.96 10.59
N ALA A 314 4.01 12.45 9.40
CA ALA A 314 3.04 11.78 8.53
C ALA A 314 3.51 10.38 8.13
N MET A 315 4.78 10.20 7.75
CA MET A 315 5.37 8.89 7.42
C MET A 315 5.36 7.95 8.62
N PHE A 316 5.74 8.45 9.80
CA PHE A 316 5.74 7.64 11.03
C PHE A 316 4.33 7.16 11.39
N ILE A 317 3.35 8.07 11.39
CA ILE A 317 1.95 7.76 11.68
C ILE A 317 1.36 6.85 10.60
N GLY A 318 1.68 7.08 9.33
CA GLY A 318 1.27 6.25 8.21
C GLY A 318 1.72 4.79 8.33
N ARG A 319 2.94 4.59 8.83
CA ARG A 319 3.52 3.25 9.03
C ARG A 319 3.00 2.55 10.29
N VAL A 320 2.91 3.28 11.41
CA VAL A 320 2.65 2.71 12.74
C VAL A 320 1.18 2.83 13.17
N GLY A 321 0.48 3.87 12.72
CA GLY A 321 -0.85 4.29 13.17
C GLY A 321 -1.94 3.23 13.04
N PRO A 322 -2.17 2.62 11.86
CA PRO A 322 -3.20 1.59 11.70
C PRO A 322 -3.02 0.40 12.65
N PHE A 323 -1.77 0.07 13.00
CA PHE A 323 -1.45 -1.00 13.94
C PHE A 323 -1.76 -0.59 15.38
N THR A 324 -1.33 0.60 15.81
CA THR A 324 -1.60 1.12 17.16
C THR A 324 -3.10 1.29 17.44
N ILE A 325 -3.86 1.79 16.47
CA ILE A 325 -5.31 1.99 16.61
C ILE A 325 -6.02 0.63 16.76
N GLY A 326 -5.64 -0.38 15.96
CA GLY A 326 -6.20 -1.73 16.07
C GLY A 326 -6.05 -2.30 17.50
N ILE A 327 -4.88 -2.13 18.11
CA ILE A 327 -4.58 -2.61 19.46
C ILE A 327 -5.42 -1.90 20.52
N ALA A 328 -5.52 -0.57 20.43
CA ALA A 328 -6.32 0.21 21.37
C ALA A 328 -7.79 -0.24 21.35
N MET A 329 -8.32 -0.60 20.18
CA MET A 329 -9.68 -1.11 20.03
C MET A 329 -9.85 -2.58 20.46
N ALA A 330 -8.79 -3.39 20.40
CA ALA A 330 -8.81 -4.78 20.82
C ALA A 330 -8.92 -4.91 22.35
N GLN A 331 -8.24 -4.02 23.09
CA GLN A 331 -8.20 -4.00 24.55
C GLN A 331 -9.51 -3.53 25.20
N GLN A 332 -10.40 -2.89 24.45
CA GLN A 332 -11.73 -2.52 24.92
C GLN A 332 -12.69 -3.70 24.73
N SER A 333 -12.65 -4.63 25.68
CA SER A 333 -13.66 -5.68 25.83
C SER A 333 -14.24 -5.69 27.25
N ASP A 334 -14.51 -4.51 27.81
CA ASP A 334 -15.43 -4.46 28.94
C ASP A 334 -16.86 -4.60 28.42
N VAL A 335 -17.57 -5.60 28.95
CA VAL A 335 -18.99 -5.75 28.73
C VAL A 335 -19.67 -4.67 29.56
N ASP A 336 -20.25 -3.66 28.91
CA ASP A 336 -20.99 -2.60 29.60
C ASP A 336 -22.06 -3.22 30.51
N ARG A 337 -21.94 -2.96 31.83
CA ARG A 337 -22.83 -3.53 32.86
C ARG A 337 -24.21 -2.86 32.89
N TYR A 338 -24.36 -1.76 32.18
CA TYR A 338 -25.61 -1.01 32.04
C TYR A 338 -25.68 -0.43 30.62
N ARG A 339 -26.89 -0.23 30.11
CA ARG A 339 -27.12 0.43 28.81
C ARG A 339 -27.89 1.71 29.02
N PHE A 340 -27.55 2.74 28.26
CA PHE A 340 -28.31 3.98 28.18
C PHE A 340 -29.59 3.78 27.36
N VAL A 341 -30.56 4.68 27.54
CA VAL A 341 -31.78 4.73 26.72
C VAL A 341 -31.41 5.10 25.29
N GLU A 342 -31.96 4.39 24.32
CA GLU A 342 -31.77 4.68 22.90
C GLU A 342 -32.61 5.90 22.50
N GLU A 343 -31.96 6.99 22.09
CA GLU A 343 -32.60 8.15 21.48
C GLU A 343 -32.28 8.20 19.98
N ARG A 344 -33.28 8.59 19.18
CA ARG A 344 -33.11 8.74 17.73
C ARG A 344 -32.53 10.11 17.43
N VAL A 345 -31.37 10.12 16.79
CA VAL A 345 -30.80 11.33 16.18
C VAL A 345 -31.10 11.29 14.69
N THR A 346 -31.69 12.37 14.16
CA THR A 346 -31.91 12.51 12.72
C THR A 346 -30.58 12.63 12.00
N ILE A 347 -30.32 11.69 11.09
CA ILE A 347 -29.19 11.72 10.15
C ILE A 347 -29.80 11.98 8.77
N GLY A 348 -29.14 12.84 7.97
CA GLY A 348 -29.60 13.28 6.65
C GLY A 348 -29.63 12.20 5.59
#